data_AF-A0A8C7CEL2-F1
#
_entry.id   AF-A0A8C7CEL2-F1
#
_cell.length_a   1.000
_cell.length_b   1.000
_cell.length_c   1.000
_cell.angle_alpha   90.00
_cell.angle_beta   90.00
_cell.angle_gamma   90.00
#
_symmetry.space_group_name_H-M   'P 1'
#
loop_
_entity.id
_entity.type
_entity.pdbx_description
1 polymer ?
#
loop_
_entity_poly.entity_id
_entity_poly.type
_entity_poly.pdbx_seq_one_letter_code
_entity_poly.pdbx_strand_id
1 'polypeptide(L)'
;IDGAHKITQSNAILRYIARKHNLCGETEEEKIRVDILENQAMDTSNELARVCYSPDFEKLKPGYLEGLPDKMKLYSQFLGTRPWFAGEKLTYVDFLAYDILDLHRIFEPNSLEAFPNLKEFMARVEGLKKISAYMKSSRFLPHPIYSKLAVWGSK
;
A
#
# COMPACT_ATOMS: atom_id res chain seq x y z
N ILE A 1 14.19 -12.01 11.74
CA ILE A 1 15.35 -12.92 11.79
C ILE A 1 14.90 -14.23 11.17
N ASP A 2 15.64 -14.73 10.19
CA ASP A 2 15.38 -16.01 9.53
C ASP A 2 16.69 -16.81 9.51
N GLY A 3 16.87 -17.69 10.51
CA GLY A 3 18.15 -18.34 10.79
C GLY A 3 19.28 -17.31 11.02
N ALA A 4 20.33 -17.40 10.20
CA ALA A 4 21.45 -16.47 10.23
C ALA A 4 21.14 -15.08 9.63
N HIS A 5 20.05 -14.94 8.87
CA HIS A 5 19.72 -13.69 8.20
C HIS A 5 19.04 -12.71 9.16
N LYS A 6 19.68 -11.55 9.34
CA LYS A 6 19.18 -10.40 10.10
C LYS A 6 19.04 -9.23 9.12
N ILE A 7 17.80 -8.87 8.80
CA ILE A 7 17.49 -7.92 7.73
C ILE A 7 16.73 -6.75 8.35
N THR A 8 17.13 -5.54 7.98
CA THR A 8 16.48 -4.27 8.32
C THR A 8 15.98 -3.59 7.04
N GLN A 9 15.21 -2.50 7.16
CA GLN A 9 14.49 -1.82 6.07
C GLN A 9 13.30 -2.64 5.54
N SER A 10 12.11 -2.05 5.56
CA SER A 10 10.85 -2.71 5.18
C SER A 10 10.91 -3.29 3.76
N ASN A 11 11.34 -2.49 2.78
CA ASN A 11 11.46 -2.89 1.38
C ASN A 11 12.49 -4.02 1.18
N ALA A 12 13.61 -4.00 1.91
CA ALA A 12 14.60 -5.08 1.83
C ALA A 12 14.07 -6.39 2.42
N ILE A 13 13.30 -6.32 3.51
CA ILE A 13 12.60 -7.48 4.10
C ILE A 13 11.56 -8.03 3.12
N LEU A 14 10.74 -7.17 2.51
CA LEU A 14 9.75 -7.58 1.51
C LEU A 14 10.41 -8.25 0.30
N ARG A 15 11.44 -7.63 -0.30
CA ARG A 15 12.17 -8.22 -1.42
C ARG A 15 12.85 -9.54 -1.05
N TYR A 16 13.34 -9.70 0.19
CA TYR A 16 13.90 -10.97 0.66
C TYR A 16 12.87 -12.10 0.65
N ILE A 17 11.68 -11.84 1.21
CA ILE A 17 10.58 -12.80 1.21
C ILE A 17 10.11 -13.07 -0.23
N ALA A 18 9.98 -12.02 -1.03
CA ALA A 18 9.52 -12.11 -2.42
C ALA A 18 10.41 -13.03 -3.27
N ARG A 19 11.73 -12.90 -3.15
CA ARG A 19 12.70 -13.74 -3.88
C ARG A 19 12.59 -15.22 -3.50
N LYS A 20 12.24 -15.55 -2.26
CA LYS A 20 12.05 -16.95 -1.83
C LYS A 20 10.80 -17.62 -2.43
N HIS A 21 9.85 -16.81 -2.90
CA HIS A 21 8.55 -17.28 -3.36
C HIS A 21 8.23 -16.87 -4.81
N ASN A 22 9.22 -16.40 -5.57
CA ASN A 22 9.05 -15.92 -6.94
C ASN A 22 7.96 -14.83 -7.08
N LEU A 23 7.94 -13.88 -6.14
CA LEU A 23 7.02 -12.73 -6.12
C LEU A 23 7.71 -11.43 -6.55
N CYS A 24 8.74 -11.53 -7.39
CA CYS A 24 9.41 -10.39 -8.02
C CYS A 24 9.01 -10.30 -9.50
N GLY A 25 9.25 -9.14 -10.13
CA GLY A 25 9.12 -9.04 -11.59
C GLY A 25 10.09 -9.98 -12.30
N GLU A 26 9.59 -10.71 -13.28
CA GLU A 26 10.33 -11.68 -14.08
C GLU A 26 10.94 -11.02 -15.33
N THR A 27 10.18 -10.14 -15.98
CA THR A 27 10.63 -9.37 -17.15
C THR A 27 11.21 -8.02 -16.76
N GLU A 28 11.96 -7.39 -17.66
CA GLU A 28 12.48 -6.03 -17.43
C GLU A 28 11.34 -5.02 -17.23
N GLU A 29 10.25 -5.14 -17.99
CA GLU A 29 9.08 -4.29 -17.85
C GLU A 29 8.40 -4.44 -16.49
N GLU A 30 8.28 -5.67 -15.98
CA GLU A 30 7.75 -5.92 -14.64
C GLU A 30 8.67 -5.37 -13.55
N LYS A 31 10.00 -5.49 -13.70
CA LYS A 31 10.97 -4.92 -12.76
C LYS A 31 10.89 -3.40 -12.71
N ILE A 32 10.78 -2.73 -13.86
CA ILE A 32 10.59 -1.29 -13.94
C ILE A 32 9.32 -0.89 -13.17
N ARG A 33 8.20 -1.59 -13.38
CA ARG A 33 6.95 -1.30 -12.66
C ARG A 33 7.07 -1.54 -11.16
N VAL A 34 7.72 -2.63 -10.77
CA VAL A 34 8.01 -2.97 -9.37
C VAL A 34 8.82 -1.87 -8.70
N ASP A 35 9.91 -1.41 -9.34
CA ASP A 35 10.80 -0.42 -8.75
C ASP A 35 10.14 0.96 -8.65
N ILE A 36 9.36 1.36 -9.67
CA ILE A 36 8.56 2.60 -9.63
C ILE A 36 7.56 2.54 -8.47
N LEU A 37 6.77 1.46 -8.38
CA LEU A 37 5.69 1.38 -7.42
C LEU A 37 6.19 1.26 -5.97
N GLU A 38 7.29 0.53 -5.74
CA GLU A 38 7.88 0.42 -4.41
C GLU A 38 8.25 1.80 -3.85
N ASN A 39 8.88 2.64 -4.67
CA ASN A 39 9.29 3.98 -4.24
C ASN A 39 8.09 4.94 -4.17
N GLN A 40 7.17 4.88 -5.12
CA GLN A 40 5.96 5.72 -5.12
C GLN A 40 5.05 5.45 -3.92
N ALA A 41 4.92 4.18 -3.53
CA ALA A 41 4.17 3.78 -2.34
C ALA A 41 4.80 4.36 -1.06
N MET A 42 6.13 4.34 -0.95
CA MET A 42 6.86 4.93 0.17
C MET A 42 6.67 6.45 0.24
N ASP A 43 6.80 7.15 -0.89
CA ASP A 43 6.59 8.61 -0.94
C ASP A 43 5.16 8.98 -0.52
N THR A 44 4.18 8.24 -1.03
CA THR A 44 2.77 8.44 -0.71
C THR A 44 2.49 8.19 0.79
N SER A 45 3.07 7.13 1.36
CA SER A 45 2.97 6.83 2.80
C SER A 45 3.56 7.97 3.65
N ASN A 46 4.76 8.41 3.30
CA ASN A 46 5.47 9.45 4.03
C ASN A 46 4.76 10.80 3.96
N GLU A 47 4.12 11.13 2.84
CA GLU A 47 3.34 12.35 2.69
C GLU A 47 2.14 12.38 3.65
N LEU A 48 1.35 11.30 3.71
CA LEU A 48 0.24 11.21 4.65
C LEU A 48 0.74 11.20 6.10
N ALA A 49 1.81 10.47 6.39
CA ALA A 49 2.39 10.43 7.73
C ALA A 49 2.80 11.85 8.18
N ARG A 50 3.42 12.67 7.33
CA ARG A 50 3.76 14.07 7.66
C ARG A 50 2.53 14.88 8.07
N VAL A 51 1.40 14.69 7.39
CA VAL A 51 0.13 15.34 7.76
C VAL A 51 -0.37 14.80 9.11
N CYS A 52 -0.46 13.48 9.28
CA CYS A 52 -1.01 12.84 10.48
C CYS A 52 -0.19 13.06 11.76
N TYR A 53 1.11 13.31 11.65
CA TYR A 53 1.98 13.63 12.79
C TYR A 53 2.14 15.13 13.05
N SER A 54 1.66 16.00 12.15
CA SER A 54 1.80 17.45 12.32
C SER A 54 0.86 17.97 13.42
N PRO A 55 1.32 18.86 14.32
CA PRO A 55 0.43 19.55 15.24
C PRO A 55 -0.59 20.46 14.52
N ASP A 56 -0.33 20.81 13.25
CA ASP A 56 -1.23 21.56 12.38
C ASP A 56 -2.14 20.66 11.52
N PHE A 57 -2.35 19.39 11.90
CA PHE A 57 -3.16 18.42 11.15
C PHE A 57 -4.47 18.99 10.59
N GLU A 58 -5.27 19.67 11.42
CA GLU A 58 -6.57 20.23 11.00
C GLU A 58 -6.44 21.31 9.91
N LYS A 59 -5.31 22.03 9.85
CA LYS A 59 -5.03 23.01 8.80
C LYS A 59 -4.51 22.37 7.52
N LEU A 60 -3.74 21.28 7.65
CA LEU A 60 -3.09 20.60 6.52
C LEU A 60 -4.03 19.60 5.82
N LYS A 61 -4.94 18.97 6.58
CA LYS A 61 -5.84 17.93 6.07
C LYS A 61 -6.66 18.39 4.86
N PRO A 62 -7.29 19.58 4.82
CA PRO A 62 -8.06 20.01 3.65
C PRO A 62 -7.23 20.03 2.36
N GLY A 63 -6.02 20.58 2.41
CA GLY A 63 -5.12 20.60 1.24
C GLY A 63 -4.66 19.20 0.82
N TYR A 64 -4.42 18.30 1.78
CA TYR A 64 -4.12 16.90 1.46
C TYR A 64 -5.29 16.21 0.74
N LEU A 65 -6.53 16.43 1.23
CA LEU A 65 -7.74 15.86 0.64
C LEU A 65 -8.04 16.41 -0.75
N GLU A 66 -7.73 17.69 -1.01
CA GLU A 66 -7.87 18.30 -2.34
C GLU A 66 -6.99 17.60 -3.39
N GLY A 67 -5.75 17.25 -3.05
CA GLY A 67 -4.82 16.56 -3.95
C GLY A 67 -4.98 15.02 -4.01
N LEU A 68 -5.77 14.44 -3.10
CA LEU A 68 -5.91 12.98 -3.00
C LEU A 68 -6.52 12.32 -4.25
N PRO A 69 -7.58 12.87 -4.89
CA PRO A 69 -8.13 12.29 -6.11
C PRO A 69 -7.13 12.18 -7.25
N ASP A 70 -6.31 13.20 -7.48
CA ASP A 70 -5.29 13.18 -8.53
C ASP A 70 -4.22 12.14 -8.24
N LYS A 71 -3.85 11.96 -6.97
CA LYS A 71 -2.93 10.90 -6.55
C LYS A 71 -3.51 9.51 -6.82
N MET A 72 -4.76 9.25 -6.42
CA MET A 72 -5.43 7.96 -6.68
C MET A 72 -5.61 7.70 -8.17
N LYS A 73 -5.84 8.75 -8.97
CA LYS A 73 -5.91 8.66 -10.43
C LYS A 73 -4.60 8.15 -11.05
N LEU A 74 -3.44 8.58 -10.54
CA LEU A 74 -2.14 8.07 -11.02
C LEU A 74 -2.00 6.56 -10.76
N TYR A 75 -2.37 6.07 -9.58
CA TYR A 75 -2.38 4.63 -9.29
C TYR A 75 -3.37 3.88 -10.20
N SER A 76 -4.57 4.43 -10.40
CA SER A 76 -5.59 3.85 -11.27
C SER A 76 -5.10 3.74 -12.72
N GLN A 77 -4.48 4.78 -13.26
CA GLN A 77 -3.90 4.77 -14.61
C GLN A 77 -2.71 3.80 -14.71
N PHE A 78 -1.86 3.77 -13.68
CA PHE A 78 -0.70 2.91 -13.64
C PHE A 78 -1.06 1.42 -13.48
N LEU A 79 -2.16 1.08 -12.81
CA LEU A 79 -2.73 -0.27 -12.83
C LEU A 79 -3.37 -0.59 -14.19
N GLY A 80 -4.14 0.36 -14.72
CA GLY A 80 -4.87 0.20 -15.98
C GLY A 80 -5.86 -0.95 -15.89
N THR A 81 -5.76 -1.89 -16.84
CA THR A 81 -6.60 -3.09 -16.93
C THR A 81 -5.94 -4.35 -16.38
N ARG A 82 -4.70 -4.25 -15.86
CA ARG A 82 -3.97 -5.41 -15.36
C ARG A 82 -4.59 -5.93 -14.04
N PRO A 83 -4.51 -7.24 -13.77
CA PRO A 83 -4.97 -7.79 -12.50
C PRO A 83 -4.01 -7.43 -11.34
N TRP A 84 -2.73 -7.19 -11.62
CA TRP A 84 -1.71 -6.83 -10.64
C TRP A 84 -0.85 -5.69 -11.18
N PHE A 85 -0.22 -4.94 -10.28
CA PHE A 85 0.47 -3.71 -10.67
C PHE A 85 1.67 -3.94 -11.59
N ALA A 86 2.40 -5.04 -11.41
CA ALA A 86 3.53 -5.39 -12.27
C ALA A 86 3.09 -5.99 -13.62
N GLY A 87 1.96 -6.71 -13.65
CA GLY A 87 1.52 -7.49 -14.81
C GLY A 87 0.43 -8.50 -14.48
N GLU A 88 0.55 -9.70 -15.04
CA GLU A 88 -0.43 -10.79 -14.89
C GLU A 88 -0.27 -11.60 -13.60
N LYS A 89 0.89 -11.50 -12.94
CA LYS A 89 1.21 -12.24 -11.72
C LYS A 89 1.28 -11.31 -10.51
N LEU A 90 0.82 -11.84 -9.37
CA LEU A 90 0.99 -11.19 -8.07
C LEU A 90 2.48 -11.07 -7.74
N THR A 91 2.88 -9.87 -7.30
CA THR A 91 4.23 -9.58 -6.82
C THR A 91 4.18 -8.92 -5.44
N TYR A 92 5.33 -8.72 -4.81
CA TYR A 92 5.37 -8.10 -3.48
C TYR A 92 4.88 -6.63 -3.49
N VAL A 93 4.95 -5.93 -4.62
CA VAL A 93 4.50 -4.52 -4.69
C VAL A 93 2.99 -4.38 -4.67
N ASP A 94 2.23 -5.44 -4.98
CA ASP A 94 0.78 -5.44 -4.81
C ASP A 94 0.39 -5.39 -3.31
N PHE A 95 1.22 -5.92 -2.42
CA PHE A 95 1.01 -5.78 -0.98
C PHE A 95 1.28 -4.36 -0.49
N LEU A 96 2.30 -3.70 -1.05
CA LEU A 96 2.57 -2.28 -0.80
C LEU A 96 1.43 -1.40 -1.32
N ALA A 97 0.98 -1.65 -2.55
CA ALA A 97 -0.11 -0.91 -3.15
C ALA A 97 -1.42 -1.11 -2.36
N TYR A 98 -1.73 -2.33 -1.94
CA TYR A 98 -2.88 -2.61 -1.08
C TYR A 98 -2.80 -1.80 0.23
N ASP A 99 -1.68 -1.85 0.94
CA ASP A 99 -1.51 -1.15 2.22
C ASP A 99 -1.69 0.37 2.06
N ILE A 100 -1.11 0.96 1.01
CA ILE A 100 -1.25 2.38 0.73
C ILE A 100 -2.68 2.76 0.34
N LEU A 101 -3.35 1.97 -0.51
CA LEU A 101 -4.73 2.24 -0.90
C LEU A 101 -5.69 2.04 0.28
N ASP A 102 -5.46 1.04 1.14
CA ASP A 102 -6.24 0.82 2.36
C ASP A 102 -6.06 1.97 3.35
N LEU A 103 -4.82 2.40 3.56
CA LEU A 103 -4.49 3.56 4.39
C LEU A 103 -5.29 4.80 3.96
N HIS A 104 -5.38 5.07 2.66
CA HIS A 104 -6.14 6.21 2.13
C HIS A 104 -7.66 5.98 2.20
N ARG A 105 -8.13 4.73 2.05
CA ARG A 105 -9.53 4.34 2.27
C ARG A 105 -9.93 4.53 3.73
N ILE A 106 -9.05 4.26 4.69
CA ILE A 106 -9.31 4.50 6.10
C ILE A 106 -9.27 6.00 6.41
N PHE A 107 -8.35 6.75 5.79
CA PHE A 107 -8.23 8.19 5.99
C PHE A 107 -9.40 8.99 5.40
N GLU A 108 -9.83 8.62 4.20
CA GLU A 108 -10.96 9.19 3.47
C GLU A 108 -11.75 8.04 2.81
N PRO A 109 -12.89 7.60 3.39
CA PRO A 109 -13.64 6.43 2.96
C PRO A 109 -14.04 6.40 1.48
N ASN A 110 -14.26 7.58 0.88
CA ASN A 110 -14.68 7.70 -0.51
C ASN A 110 -13.51 7.92 -1.49
N SER A 111 -12.26 7.83 -1.02
CA SER A 111 -11.06 8.14 -1.82
C SER A 111 -10.89 7.27 -3.06
N LEU A 112 -11.48 6.07 -3.07
CA LEU A 112 -11.42 5.13 -4.19
C LEU A 112 -12.70 5.09 -5.04
N GLU A 113 -13.73 5.90 -4.72
CA GLU A 113 -15.06 5.71 -5.28
C GLU A 113 -15.11 5.96 -6.80
N ALA A 114 -14.32 6.93 -7.27
CA ALA A 114 -14.16 7.26 -8.68
C ALA A 114 -13.26 6.29 -9.47
N PHE A 115 -12.67 5.27 -8.82
CA PHE A 115 -11.67 4.39 -9.42
C PHE A 115 -12.07 2.91 -9.31
N PRO A 116 -12.98 2.42 -10.18
CA PRO A 116 -13.48 1.04 -10.12
C PRO A 116 -12.37 -0.02 -10.17
N ASN A 117 -11.33 0.19 -10.99
CA ASN A 117 -10.22 -0.76 -11.09
C ASN A 117 -9.40 -0.87 -9.79
N LEU A 118 -9.28 0.20 -9.02
CA LEU A 118 -8.66 0.16 -7.70
C LEU A 118 -9.55 -0.55 -6.69
N LYS A 119 -10.87 -0.32 -6.71
CA LYS A 119 -11.82 -1.08 -5.86
C LYS A 119 -11.78 -2.57 -6.15
N GLU A 120 -11.74 -2.95 -7.43
CA GLU A 120 -11.58 -4.33 -7.86
C GLU A 120 -10.24 -4.94 -7.44
N PHE A 121 -9.15 -4.17 -7.53
CA PHE A 121 -7.85 -4.58 -7.02
C PHE A 121 -7.87 -4.86 -5.51
N MET A 122 -8.44 -3.95 -4.71
CA MET A 122 -8.59 -4.14 -3.27
C MET A 122 -9.35 -5.42 -2.94
N ALA A 123 -10.52 -5.61 -3.57
CA ALA A 123 -11.34 -6.82 -3.40
C ALA A 123 -10.60 -8.10 -3.83
N ARG A 124 -9.78 -8.03 -4.88
CA ARG A 124 -8.97 -9.17 -5.36
C ARG A 124 -7.91 -9.58 -4.34
N VAL A 125 -7.19 -8.61 -3.75
CA VAL A 125 -6.19 -8.87 -2.69
C VAL A 125 -6.86 -9.46 -1.46
N GLU A 126 -7.94 -8.82 -0.97
CA GLU A 126 -8.72 -9.28 0.21
C GLU A 126 -9.33 -10.67 -0.01
N GLY A 127 -9.66 -11.00 -1.27
CA GLY A 127 -10.21 -12.29 -1.69
C GLY A 127 -9.18 -13.43 -1.78
N LEU A 128 -7.87 -13.16 -1.75
CA LEU A 128 -6.85 -14.20 -1.74
C LEU A 128 -7.04 -15.10 -0.51
N LYS A 129 -7.18 -16.42 -0.71
CA LYS A 129 -7.55 -17.38 0.36
C LYS A 129 -6.76 -17.20 1.67
N LYS A 130 -5.44 -16.99 1.57
CA LYS A 130 -4.56 -16.80 2.73
C LYS A 130 -4.70 -15.42 3.37
N ILE A 131 -4.98 -14.38 2.59
CA ILE A 131 -5.23 -13.01 3.07
C ILE A 131 -6.60 -12.92 3.75
N SER A 132 -7.65 -13.41 3.11
CA SER A 132 -8.99 -13.48 3.70
C SER A 132 -8.99 -14.24 5.03
N ALA A 133 -8.28 -15.37 5.11
CA ALA A 133 -8.12 -16.13 6.34
C ALA A 133 -7.31 -15.39 7.41
N TYR A 134 -6.28 -14.64 7.00
CA TYR A 134 -5.47 -13.82 7.91
C TYR A 134 -6.30 -12.67 8.50
N MET A 135 -7.04 -11.93 7.68
CA MET A 135 -7.89 -10.79 8.08
C MET A 135 -9.00 -11.20 9.07
N LYS A 136 -9.45 -12.46 9.04
CA LYS A 136 -10.43 -13.02 9.98
C LYS A 136 -9.81 -13.58 11.27
N SER A 137 -8.48 -13.59 11.38
CA SER A 137 -7.79 -14.16 12.53
C SER A 137 -7.45 -13.09 13.58
N SER A 138 -7.23 -13.52 14.83
CA SER A 138 -6.80 -12.64 15.92
C SER A 138 -5.41 -12.02 15.72
N ARG A 139 -4.67 -12.43 14.68
CA ARG A 139 -3.37 -11.86 14.33
C ARG A 139 -3.49 -10.63 13.43
N PHE A 140 -4.66 -10.40 12.83
CA PHE A 140 -4.88 -9.23 11.99
C PHE A 140 -4.91 -7.97 12.84
N LEU A 141 -4.14 -6.96 12.44
CA LEU A 141 -3.98 -5.71 13.17
C LEU A 141 -4.21 -4.52 12.22
N PRO A 142 -5.46 -4.09 12.00
CA PRO A 142 -5.78 -2.96 11.14
C PRO A 142 -5.55 -1.60 11.82
N HIS A 143 -5.56 -1.57 13.16
CA HIS A 143 -5.38 -0.37 13.98
C HIS A 143 -4.58 -0.68 15.24
N PRO A 144 -3.87 0.29 15.82
CA PRO A 144 -3.65 1.65 15.28
C PRO A 144 -2.70 1.65 14.07
N ILE A 145 -2.88 2.60 13.15
CA ILE A 145 -2.04 2.74 11.95
C ILE A 145 -0.70 3.37 12.31
N TYR A 146 -0.74 4.43 13.10
CA TYR A 146 0.43 5.22 13.49
C TYR A 146 0.71 5.07 14.99
N SER A 147 1.89 5.54 15.40
CA SER A 147 2.28 5.53 16.81
C SER A 147 1.42 6.49 17.63
N LYS A 148 1.51 6.36 18.96
CA LYS A 148 0.76 7.18 19.93
C LYS A 148 1.01 8.70 19.83
N LEU A 149 2.06 9.12 19.12
CA LEU A 149 2.41 10.52 18.92
C LEU A 149 1.67 11.15 17.73
N ALA A 150 1.04 10.36 16.86
CA ALA A 150 0.28 10.90 15.74
C ALA A 150 -1.02 11.55 16.20
N VAL A 151 -1.39 12.66 15.57
CA VAL A 151 -2.66 13.36 15.79
C VAL A 151 -3.82 12.52 15.24
N TRP A 152 -3.62 11.87 14.08
CA TRP A 152 -4.58 10.96 13.47
C TRP A 152 -4.02 9.53 13.36
N GLY A 153 -4.87 8.52 13.50
CA GLY A 153 -4.51 7.11 13.30
C GLY A 153 -3.71 6.48 14.45
N SER A 154 -3.59 7.17 15.59
CA SER A 154 -2.86 6.71 16.78
C SER A 154 -3.65 5.77 17.70
N LYS A 155 -4.92 5.53 17.38
CA LYS A 155 -5.85 4.67 18.12
C LYS A 155 -6.60 3.76 17.16
#